data_AF-A0AAE2MC61-F1
#
_entry.id   AF-A0AAE2MC61-F1
#
_cell.length_a   1.000
_cell.length_b   1.000
_cell.length_c   1.000
_cell.angle_alpha   90.00
_cell.angle_beta   90.00
_cell.angle_gamma   90.00
#
_symmetry.space_group_name_H-M   'P 1'
#
loop_
_entity.id
_entity.type
_entity.pdbx_description
1 polymer ?
#
loop_
_entity_poly.entity_id
_entity_poly.type
_entity_poly.pdbx_seq_one_letter_code
_entity_poly.pdbx_strand_id
1 'polypeptide(L)'
;MKIVRGIFFYISSGSVIALYIGFMFVEPLFYNGLEGLIKVLKDWQTLNAALIALLASFIALYTTQYNDKKKKERDFIASKAFLPEVLSELTNYLELSAKLLLEAYRRENEENDKCTSELNQELPKLPNSHRTIFRDCIHSGEPEIGDYLSEILVTLQVHNSRMKCVKDGFKSPREFMKSPEVLMSNIFVLGKLHARVTGLFDFGRNQKDLNYLPLTVSQIHNSYKNLGLDVLEVDGLLELTERFCKNKMKRT
;
A
#
# COMPACT_ATOMS: atom_id res chain seq x y z
N MET A 1 -8.11 -26.94 -1.23
CA MET A 1 -9.19 -27.31 -2.19
C MET A 1 -9.01 -26.78 -3.62
N LYS A 2 -8.36 -25.62 -3.86
CA LYS A 2 -8.09 -25.10 -5.23
C LYS A 2 -7.02 -25.89 -6.02
N ILE A 3 -6.01 -26.42 -5.34
CA ILE A 3 -4.88 -27.14 -5.96
C ILE A 3 -5.31 -28.49 -6.55
N VAL A 4 -6.16 -29.25 -5.84
CA VAL A 4 -6.65 -30.56 -6.29
C VAL A 4 -7.56 -30.45 -7.53
N ARG A 5 -8.38 -29.39 -7.62
CA ARG A 5 -9.18 -29.10 -8.82
C ARG A 5 -8.33 -28.74 -10.04
N GLY A 6 -7.22 -28.01 -9.84
CA GLY A 6 -6.27 -27.72 -10.91
C GLY A 6 -5.65 -28.99 -11.47
N ILE A 7 -5.12 -29.85 -10.60
CA ILE A 7 -4.45 -31.11 -11.00
C ILE A 7 -5.40 -32.04 -11.78
N PHE A 8 -6.65 -32.20 -11.33
CA PHE A 8 -7.63 -33.04 -12.02
C PHE A 8 -7.98 -32.50 -13.41
N PHE A 9 -8.04 -31.17 -13.58
CA PHE A 9 -8.30 -30.53 -14.87
C PHE A 9 -7.14 -30.71 -15.85
N TYR A 10 -5.89 -30.63 -15.39
CA TYR A 10 -4.70 -30.87 -16.22
C TYR A 10 -4.56 -32.33 -16.67
N ILE A 11 -4.90 -33.29 -15.82
CA ILE A 11 -4.88 -34.72 -16.16
C ILE A 11 -5.98 -35.04 -17.19
N SER A 12 -7.17 -34.46 -17.03
CA SER A 12 -8.30 -34.66 -17.95
C SER A 12 -8.04 -34.02 -19.32
N SER A 13 -7.46 -32.81 -19.39
CA SER A 13 -7.20 -32.12 -20.66
C SER A 13 -6.02 -32.74 -21.43
N GLY A 14 -4.96 -33.16 -20.72
CA GLY A 14 -3.84 -33.87 -21.33
C GLY A 14 -4.25 -35.20 -21.97
N SER A 15 -5.19 -35.91 -21.34
CA SER A 15 -5.73 -37.18 -21.86
C SER A 15 -6.49 -36.99 -23.18
N VAL A 16 -7.29 -35.92 -23.30
CA VAL A 16 -8.05 -35.62 -24.53
C VAL A 16 -7.13 -35.20 -25.68
N ILE A 17 -6.09 -34.40 -25.40
CA ILE A 17 -5.10 -34.01 -26.41
C ILE A 17 -4.29 -35.22 -26.88
N ALA A 18 -3.90 -36.11 -25.96
CA ALA A 18 -3.20 -37.34 -26.30
C ALA A 18 -4.05 -38.27 -27.17
N LEU A 19 -5.34 -38.42 -26.86
CA LEU A 19 -6.29 -39.18 -27.69
C LEU A 19 -6.45 -38.54 -29.07
N TYR A 20 -6.60 -37.22 -29.14
CA TYR A 20 -6.68 -36.50 -30.41
C TYR A 20 -5.43 -36.74 -31.28
N ILE A 21 -4.22 -36.62 -30.70
CA ILE A 21 -2.97 -36.87 -31.43
C ILE A 21 -2.89 -38.33 -31.90
N GLY A 22 -3.28 -39.27 -31.02
CA GLY A 22 -3.30 -40.70 -31.32
C GLY A 22 -4.20 -41.05 -32.52
N PHE A 23 -5.44 -40.57 -32.52
CA PHE A 23 -6.41 -40.88 -33.58
C PHE A 23 -6.22 -40.07 -34.86
N MET A 24 -5.76 -38.81 -34.77
CA MET A 24 -5.63 -37.95 -35.95
C MET A 24 -4.31 -38.11 -36.68
N PHE A 25 -3.22 -38.41 -35.96
CA PHE A 25 -1.88 -38.41 -36.52
C PHE A 25 -1.19 -39.76 -36.46
N VAL A 26 -1.31 -40.49 -35.34
CA VAL A 26 -0.56 -41.74 -35.14
C VAL A 26 -1.22 -42.90 -35.88
N GLU A 27 -2.48 -43.22 -35.58
CA GLU A 27 -3.20 -44.35 -36.18
C GLU A 27 -3.24 -44.30 -37.73
N PRO A 28 -3.69 -43.20 -38.38
CA PRO A 28 -3.81 -43.19 -39.83
C PRO A 28 -2.46 -43.22 -40.55
N LEU A 29 -1.42 -42.66 -39.93
CA LEU A 29 -0.06 -42.68 -40.48
C LEU A 29 0.56 -44.09 -40.44
N PHE A 30 0.30 -44.85 -39.37
CA PHE A 30 0.83 -46.21 -39.22
C PHE A 30 0.12 -47.24 -40.11
N TYR A 31 -1.21 -47.14 -40.27
CA TYR A 31 -1.97 -48.13 -41.04
C TYR A 31 -2.15 -47.80 -42.52
N ASN A 32 -2.26 -46.51 -42.87
CA ASN A 32 -2.64 -46.07 -44.22
C ASN A 32 -1.63 -45.09 -44.84
N GLY A 33 -0.47 -44.92 -44.20
CA GLY A 33 0.59 -44.03 -44.65
C GLY A 33 0.14 -42.56 -44.78
N LEU A 34 0.80 -41.83 -45.66
CA LEU A 34 0.56 -40.39 -45.85
C LEU A 34 -0.86 -40.09 -46.40
N GLU A 35 -1.39 -40.96 -47.27
CA GLU A 35 -2.73 -40.79 -47.86
C GLU A 35 -3.84 -40.89 -46.81
N GLY A 36 -3.72 -41.84 -45.89
CA GLY A 36 -4.65 -41.97 -44.76
C GLY A 36 -4.65 -40.75 -43.83
N LEU A 37 -3.47 -40.22 -43.53
CA LEU A 37 -3.33 -39.00 -42.73
C LEU A 37 -4.02 -37.81 -43.40
N ILE A 38 -3.76 -37.58 -44.69
CA ILE A 38 -4.37 -36.47 -45.44
C ILE A 38 -5.89 -36.60 -45.47
N LYS A 39 -6.41 -37.83 -45.65
CA LYS A 39 -7.84 -38.10 -45.64
C LYS A 39 -8.47 -37.76 -44.29
N VAL A 40 -7.93 -38.25 -43.18
CA VAL A 40 -8.44 -37.97 -41.83
C VAL A 40 -8.39 -36.47 -41.51
N LEU A 41 -7.30 -35.78 -41.86
CA LEU A 41 -7.17 -34.35 -41.64
C LEU A 41 -8.20 -33.52 -42.44
N LYS A 42 -8.54 -33.96 -43.65
CA LYS A 42 -9.53 -33.32 -44.51
C LYS A 42 -10.96 -33.59 -44.03
N ASP A 43 -11.25 -34.85 -43.68
CA ASP A 43 -12.59 -35.26 -43.25
C ASP A 43 -12.96 -34.64 -41.89
N TRP A 44 -11.96 -34.41 -41.02
CA TRP A 44 -12.14 -33.79 -39.70
C TRP A 44 -11.63 -32.33 -39.64
N GLN A 45 -11.59 -31.64 -40.79
CA GLN A 45 -11.06 -30.27 -40.89
C GLN A 45 -11.67 -29.30 -39.87
N THR A 46 -12.99 -29.36 -39.62
CA THR A 46 -13.66 -28.49 -38.65
C THR A 46 -13.17 -28.74 -37.22
N LEU A 47 -12.91 -30.00 -36.84
CA LEU A 47 -12.38 -30.35 -35.52
C LEU A 47 -10.94 -29.86 -35.36
N ASN A 48 -10.11 -30.05 -36.39
CA ASN A 48 -8.73 -29.57 -36.40
C ASN A 48 -8.68 -28.03 -36.29
N ALA A 49 -9.54 -27.33 -37.04
CA ALA A 49 -9.68 -25.89 -36.99
C ALA A 49 -10.12 -25.41 -35.59
N ALA A 50 -11.09 -26.09 -34.96
CA ALA A 50 -11.53 -25.78 -33.61
C ALA A 50 -10.42 -25.98 -32.56
N LEU A 51 -9.62 -27.04 -32.67
CA LEU A 51 -8.50 -27.26 -31.77
C LEU A 51 -7.41 -26.20 -31.94
N ILE A 52 -7.07 -25.82 -33.17
CA ILE A 52 -6.12 -24.73 -33.44
C ILE A 52 -6.63 -23.41 -32.84
N ALA A 53 -7.91 -23.08 -33.03
CA ALA A 53 -8.52 -21.88 -32.45
C ALA A 53 -8.50 -21.89 -30.91
N LEU A 54 -8.71 -23.06 -30.29
CA LEU A 54 -8.61 -23.22 -28.85
C LEU A 54 -7.18 -23.03 -28.35
N LEU A 55 -6.18 -23.63 -29.02
CA LEU A 55 -4.76 -23.45 -28.69
C LEU A 55 -4.33 -21.99 -28.85
N ALA A 56 -4.73 -21.33 -29.94
CA ALA A 56 -4.47 -19.91 -30.16
C ALA A 56 -5.08 -19.05 -29.04
N SER A 57 -6.29 -19.39 -28.59
CA SER A 57 -6.98 -18.70 -27.49
C SER A 57 -6.24 -18.87 -26.16
N PHE A 58 -5.71 -20.06 -25.85
CA PHE A 58 -4.86 -20.28 -24.67
C PHE A 58 -3.56 -19.48 -24.74
N ILE A 59 -2.90 -19.47 -25.89
CA ILE A 59 -1.66 -18.69 -26.09
C ILE A 59 -1.95 -17.19 -25.96
N ALA A 60 -3.04 -16.71 -26.54
CA ALA A 60 -3.46 -15.31 -26.44
C ALA A 60 -3.73 -14.92 -24.98
N LEU A 61 -4.52 -15.72 -24.24
CA LEU A 61 -4.79 -15.48 -22.82
C LEU A 61 -3.52 -15.49 -21.97
N TYR A 62 -2.62 -16.44 -22.21
CA TYR A 62 -1.34 -16.50 -21.51
C TYR A 62 -0.49 -15.27 -21.79
N THR A 63 -0.40 -14.86 -23.05
CA THR A 63 0.33 -13.68 -23.49
C THR A 63 -0.24 -12.41 -22.87
N THR A 64 -1.57 -12.26 -22.83
CA THR A 64 -2.24 -11.14 -22.16
C THR A 64 -1.91 -11.10 -20.67
N GLN A 65 -2.06 -12.22 -19.95
CA GLN A 65 -1.75 -12.26 -18.52
C GLN A 65 -0.28 -11.95 -18.22
N TYR A 66 0.63 -12.49 -19.04
CA TYR A 66 2.06 -12.23 -18.89
C TYR A 66 2.40 -10.75 -19.14
N ASN A 67 1.86 -10.17 -20.21
CA ASN A 67 2.06 -8.78 -20.56
C ASN A 67 1.47 -7.83 -19.52
N ASP A 68 0.28 -8.13 -18.99
CA ASP A 68 -0.35 -7.35 -17.92
C ASP A 68 0.49 -7.37 -16.64
N LYS A 69 1.02 -8.54 -16.27
CA LYS A 69 1.88 -8.67 -15.09
C LYS A 69 3.20 -7.90 -15.27
N LYS A 70 3.83 -8.00 -16.44
CA LYS A 70 5.05 -7.25 -16.76
C LYS A 70 4.80 -5.74 -16.86
N LYS A 71 3.64 -5.33 -17.36
CA LYS A 71 3.23 -3.93 -17.39
C LYS A 71 3.08 -3.39 -15.96
N LYS A 72 2.34 -4.09 -15.10
CA LYS A 72 2.19 -3.72 -13.68
C LYS A 72 3.54 -3.61 -12.97
N GLU A 73 4.44 -4.56 -13.18
CA GLU A 73 5.79 -4.53 -12.58
C GLU A 73 6.57 -3.27 -12.99
N ARG A 74 6.56 -2.92 -14.28
CA ARG A 74 7.22 -1.69 -14.77
C ARG A 74 6.57 -0.43 -14.23
N ASP A 75 5.24 -0.37 -14.26
CA ASP A 75 4.48 0.77 -13.75
C ASP A 75 4.76 0.97 -12.26
N PHE A 76 4.83 -0.12 -11.49
CA PHE A 76 5.18 -0.10 -10.08
C PHE A 76 6.58 0.43 -9.83
N ILE A 77 7.59 -0.09 -10.55
CA ILE A 77 8.97 0.39 -10.43
C ILE A 77 9.07 1.89 -10.76
N ALA A 78 8.37 2.33 -11.82
CA ALA A 78 8.35 3.72 -12.23
C ALA A 78 7.74 4.62 -11.14
N SER A 79 6.56 4.28 -10.61
CA SER A 79 5.92 5.04 -9.53
C SER A 79 6.75 5.01 -8.24
N LYS A 80 7.31 3.85 -7.89
CA LYS A 80 8.16 3.66 -6.71
C LYS A 80 9.38 4.58 -6.71
N ALA A 81 9.97 4.85 -7.89
CA ALA A 81 11.12 5.74 -8.02
C ALA A 81 10.84 7.19 -7.58
N PHE A 82 9.58 7.63 -7.61
CA PHE A 82 9.15 8.96 -7.15
C PHE A 82 8.79 9.01 -5.66
N LEU A 83 8.75 7.85 -4.97
CA LEU A 83 8.43 7.83 -3.54
C LEU A 83 9.37 8.69 -2.70
N PRO A 84 10.71 8.66 -2.85
CA PRO A 84 11.60 9.43 -1.97
C PRO A 84 11.31 10.94 -1.99
N GLU A 85 10.98 11.51 -3.16
CA GLU A 85 10.61 12.91 -3.30
C GLU A 85 9.32 13.22 -2.53
N VAL A 86 8.27 12.43 -2.77
CA VAL A 86 6.98 12.55 -2.08
C VAL A 86 7.13 12.39 -0.57
N LEU A 87 7.92 11.43 -0.12
CA LEU A 87 8.16 11.18 1.30
C LEU A 87 8.90 12.35 1.96
N SER A 88 9.79 13.01 1.23
CA SER A 88 10.46 14.23 1.70
C SER A 88 9.45 15.37 1.91
N GLU A 89 8.55 15.59 0.96
CA GLU A 89 7.49 16.60 1.09
C GLU A 89 6.54 16.31 2.25
N LEU A 90 6.15 15.05 2.42
CA LEU A 90 5.33 14.62 3.55
C LEU A 90 6.06 14.81 4.88
N THR A 91 7.35 14.47 4.95
CA THR A 91 8.16 14.65 6.16
C THR A 91 8.21 16.12 6.56
N ASN A 92 8.46 17.03 5.62
CA ASN A 92 8.42 18.48 5.87
C ASN A 92 7.04 18.94 6.36
N TYR A 93 5.94 18.44 5.77
CA TYR A 93 4.59 18.72 6.27
C TYR A 93 4.40 18.26 7.73
N LEU A 94 4.87 17.05 8.08
CA LEU A 94 4.76 16.51 9.43
C LEU A 94 5.62 17.29 10.45
N GLU A 95 6.79 17.77 10.05
CA GLU A 95 7.63 18.65 10.88
C GLU A 95 6.94 19.99 11.19
N LEU A 96 6.31 20.60 10.18
CA LEU A 96 5.53 21.82 10.39
C LEU A 96 4.29 21.56 11.28
N SER A 97 3.63 20.43 11.10
CA SER A 97 2.53 20.01 11.99
C SER A 97 2.98 19.76 13.42
N ALA A 98 4.20 19.26 13.63
CA ALA A 98 4.78 19.07 14.97
C ALA A 98 4.92 20.40 15.70
N LYS A 99 5.47 21.42 15.02
CA LYS A 99 5.63 22.77 15.58
C LYS A 99 4.29 23.37 16.00
N LEU A 100 3.28 23.26 15.14
CA LEU A 100 1.92 23.77 15.43
C LEU A 100 1.29 23.04 16.63
N LEU A 101 1.38 21.71 16.66
CA LEU A 101 0.83 20.92 17.76
C LEU A 101 1.53 21.18 19.09
N LEU A 102 2.85 21.35 19.07
CA LEU A 102 3.63 21.65 20.26
C LEU A 102 3.30 23.03 20.81
N GLU A 103 3.18 24.04 19.94
CA GLU A 103 2.70 25.37 20.33
C GLU A 103 1.30 25.29 20.96
N ALA A 104 0.37 24.57 20.31
CA ALA A 104 -0.99 24.39 20.83
C ALA A 104 -1.00 23.70 22.20
N TYR A 105 -0.16 22.67 22.38
CA TYR A 105 -0.06 21.96 23.66
C TYR A 105 0.49 22.85 24.77
N ARG A 106 1.57 23.60 24.51
CA ARG A 106 2.17 24.53 25.48
C ARG A 106 1.19 25.60 25.92
N ARG A 107 0.48 26.23 24.98
CA ARG A 107 -0.49 27.29 25.28
C ARG A 107 -1.74 26.82 26.01
N GLU A 108 -2.13 25.56 25.84
CA GLU A 108 -3.22 24.98 26.63
C GLU A 108 -2.80 24.76 28.09
N ASN A 109 -1.55 24.36 28.30
CA ASN A 109 -0.98 24.15 29.64
C ASN A 109 -0.52 25.46 30.31
N GLU A 110 -0.35 26.56 29.57
CA GLU A 110 -0.03 27.87 30.13
C GLU A 110 -1.26 28.50 30.81
N GLU A 111 -1.16 28.71 32.12
CA GLU A 111 -2.25 29.26 32.95
C GLU A 111 -2.76 30.64 32.49
N ASN A 112 -1.90 31.43 31.82
CA ASN A 112 -2.17 32.80 31.43
C ASN A 112 -2.80 32.96 30.04
N ASP A 113 -2.49 32.08 29.07
CA ASP A 113 -3.05 32.17 27.71
C ASP A 113 -4.32 31.35 27.59
N LYS A 114 -4.37 30.11 28.14
CA LYS A 114 -5.51 29.17 28.03
C LYS A 114 -6.15 29.18 26.63
N CYS A 115 -5.30 29.31 25.60
CA CYS A 115 -5.67 29.41 24.21
C CYS A 115 -6.67 30.54 23.88
N THR A 116 -6.46 31.72 24.45
CA THR A 116 -7.23 32.93 24.13
C THR A 116 -6.65 33.68 22.93
N SER A 117 -5.35 33.49 22.68
CA SER A 117 -4.66 34.07 21.54
C SER A 117 -4.49 33.09 20.37
N GLU A 118 -4.39 33.63 19.14
CA GLU A 118 -4.16 32.83 17.94
C GLU A 118 -2.77 32.18 17.94
N LEU A 119 -2.65 30.95 17.40
CA LEU A 119 -1.36 30.28 17.21
C LEU A 119 -0.46 31.08 16.26
N ASN A 120 0.83 31.19 16.58
CA ASN A 120 1.82 31.84 15.73
C ASN A 120 2.16 30.98 14.52
N GLN A 121 2.16 29.65 14.68
CA GLN A 121 2.42 28.75 13.56
C GLN A 121 1.27 28.81 12.54
N GLU A 122 1.63 28.97 11.27
CA GLU A 122 0.70 28.84 10.16
C GLU A 122 0.22 27.39 10.01
N LEU A 123 -1.00 27.21 9.47
CA LEU A 123 -1.49 25.88 9.18
C LEU A 123 -0.64 25.25 8.05
N PRO A 124 0.02 24.10 8.29
CA PRO A 124 0.80 23.44 7.26
C PRO A 124 -0.07 23.04 6.06
N LYS A 125 0.42 23.31 4.85
CA LYS A 125 -0.28 22.93 3.62
C LYS A 125 0.12 21.51 3.23
N LEU A 126 -0.85 20.60 3.22
CA LEU A 126 -0.63 19.24 2.76
C LEU A 126 -0.34 19.24 1.24
N PRO A 127 0.82 18.73 0.79
CA PRO A 127 1.14 18.60 -0.64
C PRO A 127 0.13 17.68 -1.35
N ASN A 128 -0.12 17.85 -2.65
CA ASN A 128 -1.05 16.99 -3.40
C ASN A 128 -0.36 15.90 -4.24
N SER A 129 0.93 16.07 -4.53
CA SER A 129 1.82 15.15 -5.25
C SER A 129 1.70 13.69 -4.77
N HIS A 130 1.66 13.47 -3.45
CA HIS A 130 1.61 12.15 -2.84
C HIS A 130 0.43 11.30 -3.29
N ARG A 131 -0.72 11.94 -3.62
CA ARG A 131 -1.95 11.22 -3.99
C ARG A 131 -1.76 10.40 -5.25
N THR A 132 -1.13 10.98 -6.27
CA THR A 132 -0.88 10.32 -7.55
C THR A 132 0.11 9.19 -7.37
N ILE A 133 1.25 9.45 -6.74
CA ILE A 133 2.31 8.44 -6.58
C ILE A 133 1.85 7.27 -5.71
N PHE A 134 1.15 7.53 -4.60
CA PHE A 134 0.63 6.46 -3.75
C PHE A 134 -0.45 5.67 -4.47
N ARG A 135 -1.39 6.33 -5.17
CA ARG A 135 -2.41 5.64 -5.99
C ARG A 135 -1.78 4.72 -7.01
N ASP A 136 -0.77 5.20 -7.72
CA ASP A 136 -0.12 4.42 -8.79
C ASP A 136 0.66 3.24 -8.20
N CYS A 137 1.34 3.43 -7.06
CA CYS A 137 1.96 2.34 -6.31
C CYS A 137 0.96 1.31 -5.78
N ILE A 138 -0.21 1.74 -5.27
CA ILE A 138 -1.28 0.86 -4.78
C ILE A 138 -1.90 0.06 -5.94
N HIS A 139 -2.07 0.68 -7.11
CA HIS A 139 -2.69 0.03 -8.27
C HIS A 139 -1.81 -1.06 -8.89
N SER A 140 -0.50 -0.81 -8.94
CA SER A 140 0.48 -1.64 -9.64
C SER A 140 1.26 -2.58 -8.71
N GLY A 141 1.33 -2.26 -7.42
CA GLY A 141 2.04 -3.04 -6.40
C GLY A 141 1.30 -4.27 -5.90
N GLU A 142 1.97 -5.02 -5.03
CA GLU A 142 1.39 -6.16 -4.32
C GLU A 142 0.30 -5.68 -3.33
N PRO A 143 -0.74 -6.50 -3.07
CA PRO A 143 -1.83 -6.13 -2.16
C PRO A 143 -1.36 -5.60 -0.80
N GLU A 144 -0.33 -6.21 -0.22
CA GLU A 144 0.25 -5.86 1.08
C GLU A 144 0.86 -4.45 1.09
N ILE A 145 1.52 -4.06 -0.01
CA ILE A 145 2.04 -2.71 -0.22
C ILE A 145 0.87 -1.73 -0.35
N GLY A 146 -0.15 -2.13 -1.11
CA GLY A 146 -1.38 -1.38 -1.30
C GLY A 146 -2.08 -1.05 0.02
N ASP A 147 -2.22 -2.05 0.89
CA ASP A 147 -2.82 -1.91 2.23
C ASP A 147 -1.99 -0.98 3.12
N TYR A 148 -0.67 -1.14 3.13
CA TYR A 148 0.23 -0.30 3.94
C TYR A 148 0.18 1.18 3.53
N LEU A 149 0.27 1.45 2.23
CA LEU A 149 0.19 2.82 1.68
C LEU A 149 -1.19 3.43 1.91
N SER A 150 -2.26 2.63 1.79
CA SER A 150 -3.63 3.08 2.06
C SER A 150 -3.82 3.47 3.53
N GLU A 151 -3.24 2.70 4.47
CA GLU A 151 -3.29 3.03 5.90
C GLU A 151 -2.61 4.37 6.21
N ILE A 152 -1.49 4.67 5.51
CA ILE A 152 -0.82 5.97 5.62
C ILE A 152 -1.71 7.09 5.08
N LEU A 153 -2.33 6.93 3.91
CA LEU A 153 -3.21 7.95 3.33
C LEU A 153 -4.40 8.26 4.24
N VAL A 154 -5.06 7.24 4.79
CA VAL A 154 -6.17 7.42 5.72
C VAL A 154 -5.71 8.17 6.96
N THR A 155 -4.58 7.76 7.56
CA THR A 155 -4.04 8.40 8.76
C THR A 155 -3.64 9.87 8.48
N LEU A 156 -3.04 10.14 7.33
CA LEU A 156 -2.62 11.47 6.89
C LEU A 156 -3.82 12.41 6.68
N GLN A 157 -4.90 11.93 6.06
CA GLN A 157 -6.11 12.72 5.86
C GLN A 157 -6.79 13.08 7.18
N VAL A 158 -6.89 12.11 8.09
CA VAL A 158 -7.41 12.33 9.45
C VAL A 158 -6.55 13.34 10.20
N HIS A 159 -5.22 13.18 10.15
CA HIS A 159 -4.30 14.13 10.78
C HIS A 159 -4.47 15.55 10.22
N ASN A 160 -4.52 15.70 8.89
CA ASN A 160 -4.70 17.01 8.25
C ASN A 160 -6.04 17.67 8.62
N SER A 161 -7.12 16.89 8.72
CA SER A 161 -8.40 17.40 9.21
C SER A 161 -8.28 17.91 10.66
N ARG A 162 -7.59 17.16 11.51
CA ARG A 162 -7.37 17.55 12.92
C ARG A 162 -6.49 18.79 13.05
N MET A 163 -5.53 19.01 12.14
CA MET A 163 -4.70 20.24 12.15
C MET A 163 -5.54 21.49 11.88
N LYS A 164 -6.49 21.39 10.95
CA LYS A 164 -7.48 22.45 10.71
C LYS A 164 -8.32 22.70 11.96
N CYS A 165 -8.86 21.62 12.55
CA CYS A 165 -9.65 21.70 13.78
C CYS A 165 -8.87 22.39 14.92
N VAL A 166 -7.60 22.02 15.14
CA VAL A 166 -6.75 22.67 16.15
C VAL A 166 -6.58 24.16 15.82
N LYS A 167 -6.17 24.51 14.61
CA LYS A 167 -5.95 25.93 14.25
C LYS A 167 -7.22 26.77 14.38
N ASP A 168 -8.37 26.25 13.94
CA ASP A 168 -9.64 26.96 14.01
C ASP A 168 -10.14 27.07 15.46
N GLY A 169 -9.87 26.08 16.31
CA GLY A 169 -10.19 26.11 17.74
C GLY A 169 -9.47 27.22 18.53
N PHE A 170 -8.33 27.70 18.03
CA PHE A 170 -7.61 28.85 18.59
C PHE A 170 -8.08 30.20 18.03
N LYS A 171 -8.84 30.23 16.93
CA LYS A 171 -9.45 31.46 16.40
C LYS A 171 -10.75 31.83 17.12
N SER A 172 -11.50 30.84 17.59
CA SER A 172 -12.74 31.03 18.35
C SER A 172 -12.68 30.28 19.67
N PRO A 173 -12.28 30.93 20.78
CA PRO A 173 -12.02 30.28 22.06
C PRO A 173 -13.18 29.50 22.68
N ARG A 174 -14.43 29.66 22.16
CA ARG A 174 -15.66 29.10 22.73
C ARG A 174 -16.09 27.75 22.16
N GLU A 175 -15.49 27.27 21.07
CA GLU A 175 -16.02 26.11 20.32
C GLU A 175 -15.17 24.83 20.37
N PHE A 176 -13.95 24.89 20.92
CA PHE A 176 -13.06 23.74 20.94
C PHE A 176 -12.95 23.12 22.34
N MET A 177 -13.10 21.80 22.42
CA MET A 177 -12.75 21.03 23.60
C MET A 177 -11.22 20.89 23.63
N LYS A 178 -10.55 21.92 24.15
CA LYS A 178 -9.09 22.07 24.18
C LYS A 178 -8.48 21.20 25.30
N SER A 179 -8.72 19.90 25.25
CA SER A 179 -8.14 19.01 26.27
C SER A 179 -6.66 18.73 25.91
N PRO A 180 -5.72 18.86 26.86
CA PRO A 180 -4.33 18.43 26.68
C PRO A 180 -4.23 16.98 26.19
N GLU A 181 -5.15 16.11 26.60
CA GLU A 181 -5.21 14.71 26.17
C GLU A 181 -5.52 14.56 24.68
N VAL A 182 -6.36 15.42 24.10
CA VAL A 182 -6.64 15.42 22.66
C VAL A 182 -5.42 15.86 21.87
N LEU A 183 -4.70 16.88 22.34
CA LEU A 183 -3.46 17.36 21.72
C LEU A 183 -2.35 16.31 21.82
N MET A 184 -2.17 15.70 22.99
CA MET A 184 -1.26 14.56 23.19
C MET A 184 -1.57 13.41 22.24
N SER A 185 -2.85 13.04 22.09
CA SER A 185 -3.28 11.99 21.16
C SER A 185 -2.93 12.35 19.70
N ASN A 186 -3.05 13.62 19.32
CA ASN A 186 -2.66 14.09 18.00
C ASN A 186 -1.14 14.05 17.79
N ILE A 187 -0.35 14.42 18.80
CA ILE A 187 1.11 14.29 18.80
C ILE A 187 1.52 12.82 18.67
N PHE A 188 0.85 11.93 19.40
CA PHE A 188 1.08 10.49 19.30
C PHE A 188 0.83 9.97 17.87
N VAL A 189 -0.31 10.32 17.28
CA VAL A 189 -0.65 9.94 15.89
C VAL A 189 0.34 10.52 14.88
N LEU A 190 0.79 11.77 15.08
CA LEU A 190 1.81 12.42 14.26
C LEU A 190 3.13 11.64 14.28
N GLY A 191 3.65 11.28 15.45
CA GLY A 191 4.89 10.50 15.56
C GLY A 191 4.77 9.12 14.91
N LYS A 192 3.62 8.46 15.07
CA LYS A 192 3.34 7.18 14.39
C LYS A 192 3.33 7.34 12.86
N LEU A 193 2.69 8.40 12.37
CA LEU A 193 2.63 8.68 10.94
C LEU A 193 4.02 8.99 10.37
N HIS A 194 4.81 9.80 11.07
CA HIS A 194 6.19 10.11 10.72
C HIS A 194 7.07 8.85 10.70
N ALA A 195 6.94 7.96 11.69
CA ALA A 195 7.67 6.68 11.71
C ALA A 195 7.35 5.81 10.48
N ARG A 196 6.09 5.79 10.04
CA ARG A 196 5.67 5.03 8.85
C ARG A 196 6.20 5.64 7.56
N VAL A 197 6.10 6.97 7.42
CA VAL A 197 6.58 7.71 6.25
C VAL A 197 8.09 7.58 6.13
N THR A 198 8.83 7.77 7.23
CA THR A 198 10.29 7.63 7.21
C THR A 198 10.74 6.20 6.97
N GLY A 199 10.00 5.21 7.46
CA GLY A 199 10.24 3.79 7.16
C GLY A 199 10.10 3.42 5.68
N LEU A 200 9.42 4.24 4.86
CA LEU A 200 9.28 4.00 3.43
C LEU A 200 10.48 4.45 2.59
N PHE A 201 11.43 5.22 3.14
CA PHE A 201 12.56 5.71 2.34
C PHE A 201 13.45 4.58 1.81
N ASP A 202 13.82 3.63 2.68
CA ASP A 202 14.64 2.47 2.27
C ASP A 202 13.91 1.62 1.22
N PHE A 203 12.58 1.50 1.37
CA PHE A 203 11.73 0.84 0.39
C PHE A 203 11.73 1.58 -0.95
N GLY A 204 11.44 2.88 -0.98
CA GLY A 204 11.42 3.70 -2.19
C GLY A 204 12.76 3.75 -2.92
N ARG A 205 13.88 3.62 -2.18
CA ARG A 205 15.25 3.58 -2.73
C ARG A 205 15.70 2.19 -3.20
N ASN A 206 14.83 1.17 -3.14
CA ASN A 206 15.17 -0.23 -3.42
C ASN A 206 16.33 -0.77 -2.55
N GLN A 207 16.45 -0.29 -1.31
CA GLN A 207 17.48 -0.74 -0.37
C GLN A 207 16.99 -1.88 0.53
N LYS A 208 15.69 -1.88 0.87
CA LYS A 208 15.05 -2.90 1.69
C LYS A 208 13.63 -3.16 1.21
N ASP A 209 13.14 -4.37 1.46
CA ASP A 209 11.72 -4.66 1.32
C ASP A 209 10.90 -3.94 2.40
N LEU A 210 9.62 -3.75 2.11
CA LEU A 210 8.72 -3.06 3.03
C LEU A 210 8.54 -3.88 4.31
N ASN A 211 8.79 -3.24 5.45
CA ASN A 211 8.57 -3.86 6.75
C ASN A 211 7.13 -3.65 7.21
N TYR A 212 6.33 -4.71 7.18
CA TYR A 212 4.92 -4.72 7.61
C TYR A 212 4.73 -4.92 9.12
N LEU A 213 5.82 -5.11 9.88
CA LEU A 213 5.73 -5.34 11.31
C LEU A 213 5.15 -4.10 12.04
N PRO A 214 4.40 -4.31 13.13
CA PRO A 214 3.99 -3.22 13.99
C PRO A 214 5.16 -2.34 14.42
N LEU A 215 4.95 -1.03 14.43
CA LEU A 215 5.94 -0.09 14.93
C LEU A 215 6.28 -0.36 16.40
N THR A 216 7.57 -0.38 16.69
CA THR A 216 8.11 -0.48 18.04
C THR A 216 8.08 0.87 18.74
N VAL A 217 8.10 0.85 20.08
CA VAL A 217 8.20 2.08 20.90
C VAL A 217 9.44 2.89 20.50
N SER A 218 10.57 2.24 20.25
CA SER A 218 11.82 2.91 19.84
C SER A 218 11.68 3.65 18.50
N GLN A 219 11.01 3.08 17.51
CA GLN A 219 10.79 3.74 16.22
C GLN A 219 9.90 4.99 16.35
N ILE A 220 8.86 4.92 17.18
CA ILE A 220 7.99 6.05 17.44
C ILE A 220 8.74 7.13 18.24
N HIS A 221 9.51 6.73 19.25
CA HIS A 221 10.32 7.66 20.04
C HIS A 221 11.39 8.38 19.20
N ASN A 222 12.08 7.66 18.32
CA ASN A 222 13.01 8.27 17.36
C ASN A 222 12.29 9.25 16.42
N SER A 223 11.03 8.97 16.07
CA SER A 223 10.23 9.88 15.26
C SER A 223 9.88 11.17 16.01
N TYR A 224 9.59 11.12 17.32
CA TYR A 224 9.42 12.33 18.12
C TYR A 224 10.68 13.19 18.09
N LYS A 225 11.84 12.57 18.34
CA LYS A 225 13.13 13.27 18.30
C LYS A 225 13.40 13.93 16.94
N ASN A 226 13.15 13.22 15.84
CA ASN A 226 13.34 13.76 14.49
C ASN A 226 12.38 14.92 14.19
N LEU A 227 11.19 14.92 14.78
CA LEU A 227 10.22 16.01 14.68
C LEU A 227 10.54 17.19 15.62
N GLY A 228 11.62 17.11 16.41
CA GLY A 228 11.95 18.11 17.42
C GLY A 228 10.99 18.12 18.62
N LEU A 229 10.31 17.00 18.87
CA LEU A 229 9.40 16.82 20.01
C LEU A 229 10.15 16.10 21.14
N ASP A 230 10.28 16.76 22.28
CA ASP A 230 10.73 16.09 23.50
C ASP A 230 9.54 15.40 24.17
N VAL A 231 9.67 14.10 24.41
CA VAL A 231 8.66 13.29 25.10
C VAL A 231 8.43 13.73 26.54
N LEU A 232 9.40 14.42 27.15
CA LEU A 232 9.26 14.98 28.49
C LEU A 232 8.49 16.30 28.51
N GLU A 233 8.34 16.98 27.37
CA GLU A 233 7.54 18.20 27.27
C GLU A 233 6.03 17.92 27.16
N VAL A 234 5.64 16.66 26.90
CA VAL A 234 4.25 16.26 26.72
C VAL A 234 3.91 15.16 27.73
N ASP A 235 3.30 15.57 28.84
CA ASP A 235 2.93 14.68 29.94
C ASP A 235 2.06 13.51 29.45
N GLY A 236 2.47 12.28 29.75
CA GLY A 236 1.72 11.06 29.38
C GLY A 236 2.03 10.50 27.98
N LEU A 237 2.84 11.17 27.17
CA LEU A 237 3.09 10.76 25.77
C LEU A 237 3.84 9.42 25.67
N LEU A 238 4.81 9.20 26.55
CA LEU A 238 5.59 7.95 26.57
C LEU A 238 4.71 6.78 27.02
N GLU A 239 3.93 6.95 28.09
CA GLU A 239 3.01 5.92 28.62
C GLU A 239 1.95 5.54 27.58
N LEU A 240 1.39 6.53 26.87
CA LEU A 240 0.46 6.30 25.78
C LEU A 240 1.10 5.46 24.66
N THR A 241 2.34 5.80 24.30
CA THR A 241 3.10 5.09 23.26
C THR A 241 3.36 3.65 23.66
N GLU A 242 3.82 3.40 24.88
CA GLU A 242 4.06 2.05 25.38
C GLU A 242 2.78 1.22 25.44
N ARG A 243 1.69 1.80 25.95
CA ARG A 243 0.39 1.13 26.06
C ARG A 243 -0.11 0.70 24.69
N PHE A 244 0.05 1.55 23.67
CA PHE A 244 -0.32 1.22 22.30
C PHE A 244 0.46 0.02 21.77
N CYS A 245 1.80 0.04 21.88
CA CYS A 245 2.64 -1.05 21.40
C CYS A 245 2.37 -2.38 22.15
N LYS A 246 2.19 -2.33 23.48
CA LYS A 246 1.82 -3.51 24.29
C LYS A 246 0.48 -4.12 23.87
N ASN A 247 -0.52 -3.29 23.56
CA ASN A 247 -1.84 -3.77 23.14
C ASN A 247 -1.83 -4.39 21.74
N LYS A 248 -0.97 -3.93 20.82
CA LYS A 248 -0.83 -4.55 19.50
C LYS A 248 -0.16 -5.93 19.57
N MET A 249 0.85 -6.09 20.43
CA MET A 249 1.50 -7.39 20.64
C MET A 249 0.56 -8.47 21.18
N LYS A 250 -0.48 -8.09 21.94
CA LYS A 250 -1.49 -9.04 22.47
C LYS A 250 -2.53 -9.49 21.44
N ARG A 251 -2.65 -8.81 20.30
CA ARG A 251 -3.66 -9.06 19.26
C ARG A 251 -3.09 -9.76 18.02
N THR A 252 -1.78 -10.01 18.01
CA THR A 252 -1.07 -10.72 16.93
C THR A 252 -0.69 -12.09 17.46
#